data_AF-A0AAU3NPS7-F1
#
_entry.id   AF-A0AAU3NPS7-F1
#
_cell.length_a   1.000
_cell.length_b   1.000
_cell.length_c   1.000
_cell.angle_alpha   90.00
_cell.angle_beta   90.00
_cell.angle_gamma   90.00
#
_symmetry.space_group_name_H-M   'P 1'
#
loop_
_entity.id
_entity.type
_entity.pdbx_description
1 polymer ?
#
loop_
_entity_poly.entity_id
_entity_poly.type
_entity_poly.pdbx_seq_one_letter_code
_entity_poly.pdbx_strand_id
1 'polypeptide(L)'
;MHDNSTSARTVGFLLGLIGSDDAERVRRRIRLPGSDADEGENNRSVLYAAWKQLALPSSVLLWALEEDDPERNAVVWRHKSADDAMRRAVVRGVPHGPGRARSVRVEKELRREPEPPVPQHFSRYGLIGALRASTSMGPARTAASMVVGRPGWEAVAAADRERALPGYARWALAVRPDCPAALRIQFGSHAKFTHRARQAGVIDGPARYATTWSPANRVLIVLSMGLTMFPTRVREAEDALRPLVRKHLGDREDAWAVVAQLAGTYHGTVPELLMTAGAIA
;
A
#
# COMPACT_ATOMS: atom_id res chain seq x y z
N MET A 1 22.20 11.47 15.79
CA MET A 1 21.10 12.45 15.79
C MET A 1 19.83 11.67 15.50
N HIS A 2 19.08 11.26 16.54
CA HIS A 2 17.87 10.44 16.37
C HIS A 2 16.79 11.26 15.66
N ASP A 3 16.16 10.64 14.66
CA ASP A 3 15.12 11.24 13.82
C ASP A 3 13.80 11.33 14.60
N ASN A 4 13.71 12.32 15.50
CA ASN A 4 12.54 12.57 16.34
C ASN A 4 11.24 12.73 15.53
N SER A 5 11.34 13.14 14.26
CA SER A 5 10.18 13.33 13.37
C SER A 5 9.49 12.00 13.02
N THR A 6 10.28 10.94 12.83
CA THR A 6 9.80 9.62 12.43
C THR A 6 9.14 8.89 13.61
N SER A 7 9.74 8.96 14.80
CA SER A 7 9.13 8.44 16.03
C SER A 7 7.86 9.20 16.39
N ALA A 8 7.83 10.53 16.25
CA ALA A 8 6.65 11.34 16.51
C ALA A 8 5.45 10.97 15.63
N ARG A 9 5.66 10.76 14.32
CA ARG A 9 4.59 10.31 13.40
C ARG A 9 4.09 8.91 13.73
N THR A 10 5.01 8.01 14.05
CA THR A 10 4.72 6.61 14.40
C THR A 10 3.86 6.52 15.65
N VAL A 11 4.26 7.20 16.73
CA VAL A 11 3.50 7.25 17.98
C VAL A 11 2.21 8.04 17.78
N GLY A 12 2.25 9.12 16.99
CA GLY A 12 1.08 9.94 16.66
C GLY A 12 -0.05 9.15 16.00
N PHE A 13 0.27 8.24 15.09
CA PHE A 13 -0.71 7.32 14.50
C PHE A 13 -1.39 6.45 15.57
N LEU A 14 -0.62 5.84 16.47
CA LEU A 14 -1.15 4.99 17.54
C LEU A 14 -1.99 5.79 18.55
N LEU A 15 -1.59 7.02 18.86
CA LEU A 15 -2.35 7.93 19.72
C LEU A 15 -3.72 8.29 19.11
N GLY A 16 -3.84 8.32 17.78
CA GLY A 16 -5.13 8.47 17.09
C GLY A 16 -6.11 7.32 17.33
N LEU A 17 -5.65 6.19 17.93
CA LEU A 17 -6.49 5.03 18.20
C LEU A 17 -7.15 5.04 19.59
N ILE A 18 -6.74 5.95 20.47
CA ILE A 18 -7.33 6.16 21.81
C ILE A 18 -8.19 7.43 21.87
N GLY A 19 -8.82 7.73 23.01
CA GLY A 19 -9.60 8.95 23.20
C GLY A 19 -8.72 10.20 23.09
N SER A 20 -9.27 11.32 22.61
CA SER A 20 -8.54 12.59 22.44
C SER A 20 -7.89 13.07 23.73
N ASP A 21 -8.60 12.94 24.86
CA ASP A 21 -8.14 13.42 26.16
C ASP A 21 -6.96 12.59 26.68
N ASP A 22 -7.01 11.26 26.46
CA ASP A 22 -5.93 10.35 26.79
C ASP A 22 -4.72 10.58 25.87
N ALA A 23 -4.96 10.80 24.58
CA ALA A 23 -3.91 11.09 23.61
C ALA A 23 -3.14 12.37 23.99
N GLU A 24 -3.83 13.45 24.34
CA GLU A 24 -3.21 14.70 24.78
C GLU A 24 -2.43 14.55 26.09
N ARG A 25 -2.98 13.82 27.05
CA ARG A 25 -2.27 13.52 28.30
C ARG A 25 -0.96 12.78 28.03
N VAL A 26 -0.99 11.74 27.21
CA VAL A 26 0.20 10.99 26.82
C VAL A 26 1.19 11.89 26.06
N ARG A 27 0.74 12.67 25.05
CA ARG A 27 1.63 13.59 24.29
C ARG A 27 2.43 14.50 25.21
N ARG A 28 1.76 15.13 26.19
CA ARG A 28 2.42 15.98 27.19
C ARG A 28 3.48 15.22 27.98
N ARG A 29 3.17 14.00 28.42
CA ARG A 29 4.08 13.17 29.22
C ARG A 29 5.35 12.79 28.46
N ILE A 30 5.21 12.34 27.21
CA ILE A 30 6.34 11.90 26.39
C ILE A 30 6.97 13.03 25.57
N ARG A 31 6.55 14.29 25.80
CA ARG A 31 7.04 15.50 25.13
C ARG A 31 6.96 15.42 23.60
N LEU A 32 5.89 14.79 23.09
CA LEU A 32 5.61 14.84 21.67
C LEU A 32 4.96 16.19 21.31
N PRO A 33 5.28 16.76 20.14
CA PRO A 33 4.57 17.93 19.65
C PRO A 33 3.06 17.64 19.54
N GLY A 34 2.26 18.70 19.69
CA GLY A 34 0.81 18.62 19.59
C GLY A 34 0.36 18.04 18.26
N SER A 35 -0.88 17.54 18.23
CA SER A 35 -1.54 17.25 16.96
C SER A 35 -1.97 18.58 16.33
N ASP A 36 -1.03 19.32 15.75
CA ASP A 36 -1.34 20.56 15.05
C ASP A 36 -2.16 20.22 13.79
N ALA A 37 -3.47 20.15 13.99
CA ALA A 37 -4.48 19.90 12.97
C ALA A 37 -4.63 21.09 11.99
N ASP A 38 -3.77 22.12 12.10
CA ASP A 38 -3.76 23.35 11.32
C ASP A 38 -2.54 23.51 10.38
N GLU A 39 -1.76 22.45 10.16
CA GLU A 39 -0.61 22.51 9.24
C GLU A 39 -1.00 22.21 7.78
N GLY A 40 -1.27 23.27 7.00
CA GLY A 40 -1.79 23.26 5.62
C GLY A 40 -0.93 22.67 4.48
N GLU A 41 -0.98 23.29 3.29
CA GLU A 41 -0.39 22.79 2.02
C GLU A 41 1.10 22.41 2.11
N ASN A 42 1.87 23.09 2.98
CA ASN A 42 3.29 22.79 3.21
C ASN A 42 3.50 21.38 3.79
N ASN A 43 2.62 20.91 4.68
CA ASN A 43 2.74 19.57 5.27
C ASN A 43 2.40 18.48 4.25
N ARG A 44 1.41 18.72 3.36
CA ARG A 44 1.11 17.81 2.24
C ARG A 44 2.29 17.66 1.29
N SER A 45 2.96 18.76 0.95
CA SER A 45 4.12 18.75 0.06
C SER A 45 5.28 17.94 0.66
N VAL A 46 5.56 18.12 1.95
CA VAL A 46 6.58 17.34 2.68
C VAL A 46 6.19 15.86 2.74
N LEU A 47 4.93 15.55 3.01
CA LEU A 47 4.42 14.18 3.03
C LEU A 47 4.58 13.50 1.67
N TYR A 48 4.21 14.17 0.58
CA TYR A 48 4.38 13.64 -0.77
C TYR A 48 5.83 13.44 -1.15
N ALA A 49 6.73 14.33 -0.71
CA ALA A 49 8.17 14.15 -0.90
C ALA A 49 8.67 12.91 -0.14
N ALA A 50 8.30 12.75 1.13
CA ALA A 50 8.65 11.60 1.95
C ALA A 50 8.12 10.29 1.35
N TRP A 51 6.84 10.29 0.92
CA TRP A 51 6.19 9.15 0.27
C TRP A 51 6.97 8.65 -0.94
N LYS A 52 7.41 9.55 -1.84
CA LYS A 52 8.19 9.19 -3.04
C LYS A 52 9.54 8.53 -2.72
N GLN A 53 10.12 8.84 -1.57
CA GLN A 53 11.42 8.31 -1.15
C GLN A 53 11.31 6.96 -0.44
N LEU A 54 10.15 6.62 0.11
CA LEU A 54 9.95 5.38 0.84
C LEU A 54 9.88 4.18 -0.11
N ALA A 55 10.49 3.06 0.31
CA ALA A 55 10.35 1.79 -0.40
C ALA A 55 9.02 1.16 0.01
N LEU A 56 7.97 1.44 -0.76
CA LEU A 56 6.63 0.95 -0.50
C LEU A 56 6.34 -0.37 -1.24
N PRO A 57 5.66 -1.34 -0.58
CA PRO A 57 5.04 -2.45 -1.28
C PRO A 57 4.05 -1.96 -2.34
N SER A 58 3.93 -2.69 -3.45
CA SER A 58 3.02 -2.34 -4.56
C SER A 58 1.56 -2.24 -4.11
N SER A 59 1.13 -3.06 -3.14
CA SER A 59 -0.23 -2.98 -2.58
C SER A 59 -0.52 -1.65 -1.88
N VAL A 60 0.49 -1.03 -1.25
CA VAL A 60 0.32 0.28 -0.60
C VAL A 60 0.06 1.38 -1.63
N LEU A 61 0.72 1.30 -2.79
CA LEU A 61 0.44 2.20 -3.92
C LEU A 61 -0.97 1.98 -4.47
N LEU A 62 -1.41 0.73 -4.56
CA LEU A 62 -2.77 0.42 -4.98
C LEU A 62 -3.82 1.02 -4.02
N TRP A 63 -3.61 0.95 -2.70
CA TRP A 63 -4.55 1.57 -1.74
C TRP A 63 -4.71 3.07 -1.96
N ALA A 64 -3.62 3.77 -2.33
CA ALA A 64 -3.69 5.17 -2.68
C ALA A 64 -4.44 5.42 -4.01
N LEU A 65 -4.28 4.52 -4.99
CA LEU A 65 -5.03 4.58 -6.26
C LEU A 65 -6.52 4.29 -6.05
N GLU A 66 -6.89 3.42 -5.11
CA GLU A 66 -8.28 3.06 -4.79
C GLU A 66 -9.12 4.24 -4.27
N GLU A 67 -8.49 5.33 -3.81
CA GLU A 67 -9.17 6.58 -3.47
C GLU A 67 -9.72 7.30 -4.72
N ASP A 68 -9.21 6.96 -5.91
CA ASP A 68 -9.58 7.54 -7.20
C ASP A 68 -9.49 9.08 -7.20
N ASP A 69 -8.48 9.60 -6.50
CA ASP A 69 -8.21 11.02 -6.38
C ASP A 69 -7.09 11.44 -7.37
N PRO A 70 -7.32 12.45 -8.23
CA PRO A 70 -6.35 12.85 -9.24
C PRO A 70 -4.97 13.22 -8.68
N GLU A 71 -4.91 13.94 -7.55
CA GLU A 71 -3.64 14.38 -6.96
C GLU A 71 -2.84 13.19 -6.42
N ARG A 72 -3.51 12.28 -5.67
CA ARG A 72 -2.89 11.04 -5.18
C ARG A 72 -2.42 10.14 -6.32
N ASN A 73 -3.21 10.03 -7.38
CA ASN A 73 -2.83 9.28 -8.58
C ASN A 73 -1.56 9.85 -9.22
N ALA A 74 -1.39 11.17 -9.24
CA ALA A 74 -0.17 11.81 -9.72
C ALA A 74 1.04 11.52 -8.83
N VAL A 75 0.85 11.47 -7.51
CA VAL A 75 1.92 11.05 -6.57
C VAL A 75 2.32 9.60 -6.80
N VAL A 76 1.35 8.69 -7.00
CA VAL A 76 1.63 7.28 -7.30
C VAL A 76 2.36 7.12 -8.63
N TRP A 77 1.93 7.82 -9.69
CA TRP A 77 2.58 7.75 -11.00
C TRP A 77 4.08 8.08 -10.93
N ARG A 78 4.43 9.11 -10.13
CA ARG A 78 5.80 9.58 -9.90
C ARG A 78 6.59 8.71 -8.91
N HIS A 79 5.96 7.74 -8.26
CA HIS A 79 6.61 6.91 -7.26
C HIS A 79 7.56 5.90 -7.91
N LYS A 80 8.75 5.70 -7.32
CA LYS A 80 9.78 4.80 -7.87
C LYS A 80 9.35 3.34 -7.98
N SER A 81 8.51 2.88 -7.05
CA SER A 81 7.95 1.52 -7.05
C SER A 81 6.70 1.35 -7.91
N ALA A 82 6.18 2.41 -8.55
CA ALA A 82 5.06 2.26 -9.48
C ALA A 82 5.54 1.55 -10.75
N ASP A 83 4.81 0.52 -11.16
CA ASP A 83 5.10 -0.20 -12.40
C ASP A 83 4.38 0.42 -13.60
N ASP A 84 4.67 -0.08 -14.79
CA ASP A 84 4.07 0.41 -16.03
C ASP A 84 2.55 0.18 -16.05
N ALA A 85 2.04 -0.83 -15.35
CA ALA A 85 0.60 -1.09 -15.30
C ALA A 85 -0.11 0.01 -14.52
N MET A 86 0.43 0.39 -13.34
CA MET A 86 -0.07 1.49 -12.53
C MET A 86 0.02 2.82 -13.28
N ARG A 87 1.19 3.13 -13.87
CA ARG A 87 1.37 4.38 -14.63
C ARG A 87 0.40 4.46 -15.80
N ARG A 88 0.21 3.35 -16.52
CA ARG A 88 -0.75 3.23 -17.63
C ARG A 88 -2.19 3.41 -17.16
N ALA A 89 -2.56 2.81 -16.03
CA ALA A 89 -3.89 2.97 -15.45
C ALA A 89 -4.18 4.44 -15.09
N VAL A 90 -3.22 5.12 -14.47
CA VAL A 90 -3.33 6.52 -14.08
C VAL A 90 -3.50 7.45 -15.29
N VAL A 91 -2.65 7.36 -16.31
CA VAL A 91 -2.74 8.26 -17.48
C VAL A 91 -3.97 7.98 -18.34
N ARG A 92 -4.53 6.77 -18.26
CA ARG A 92 -5.80 6.40 -18.91
C ARG A 92 -7.04 6.73 -18.07
N GLY A 93 -6.86 7.24 -16.84
CA GLY A 93 -7.97 7.56 -15.94
C GLY A 93 -8.81 6.33 -15.57
N VAL A 94 -8.16 5.18 -15.37
CA VAL A 94 -8.84 3.93 -14.99
C VAL A 94 -9.18 3.99 -13.50
N PRO A 95 -10.44 3.73 -13.12
CA PRO A 95 -10.80 3.67 -11.71
C PRO A 95 -10.25 2.40 -11.05
N HIS A 96 -9.78 2.55 -9.82
CA HIS A 96 -9.29 1.47 -8.96
C HIS A 96 -10.23 1.20 -7.79
N GLY A 97 -11.00 2.19 -7.35
CA GLY A 97 -11.90 2.08 -6.23
C GLY A 97 -13.00 1.02 -6.44
N PRO A 98 -13.38 0.29 -5.40
CA PRO A 98 -14.40 -0.77 -5.51
C PRO A 98 -15.73 -0.20 -6.00
N GLY A 99 -16.32 -0.85 -7.00
CA GLY A 99 -17.62 -0.47 -7.57
C GLY A 99 -17.59 0.78 -8.47
N ARG A 100 -16.45 1.45 -8.64
CA ARG A 100 -16.35 2.61 -9.54
C ARG A 100 -16.23 2.17 -11.00
N ALA A 101 -17.04 2.78 -11.86
CA ALA A 101 -17.03 2.54 -13.30
C ALA A 101 -16.71 3.82 -14.12
N ARG A 102 -16.87 5.00 -13.50
CA ARG A 102 -16.57 6.27 -14.18
C ARG A 102 -15.06 6.47 -14.24
N SER A 103 -14.59 6.99 -15.36
CA SER A 103 -13.17 7.36 -15.53
C SER A 103 -12.78 8.42 -14.52
N VAL A 104 -11.58 8.28 -13.96
CA VAL A 104 -10.98 9.23 -13.03
C VAL A 104 -10.35 10.36 -13.83
N ARG A 105 -10.56 11.60 -13.38
CA ARG A 105 -9.93 12.76 -13.99
C ARG A 105 -8.40 12.64 -13.88
N VAL A 106 -7.71 12.77 -15.01
CA VAL A 106 -6.24 12.81 -15.03
C VAL A 106 -5.75 14.23 -14.72
N GLU A 107 -4.80 14.32 -13.79
CA GLU A 107 -4.16 15.58 -13.40
C GLU A 107 -3.55 16.30 -14.59
N LYS A 108 -3.61 17.64 -14.57
CA LYS A 108 -3.23 18.45 -15.75
C LYS A 108 -1.79 18.20 -16.19
N GLU A 109 -0.89 18.06 -15.23
CA GLU A 109 0.53 17.79 -15.46
C GLU A 109 0.74 16.43 -16.13
N LEU A 110 -0.03 15.41 -15.75
CA LEU A 110 0.08 14.06 -16.30
C LEU A 110 -0.50 13.91 -17.71
N ARG A 111 -1.36 14.82 -18.17
CA ARG A 111 -1.93 14.76 -19.53
C ARG A 111 -0.88 14.90 -20.63
N ARG A 112 0.28 15.46 -20.29
CA ARG A 112 1.42 15.65 -21.20
C ARG A 112 2.49 14.57 -21.02
N GLU A 113 2.38 13.77 -19.97
CA GLU A 113 3.33 12.69 -19.73
C GLU A 113 3.08 11.55 -20.71
N PRO A 114 4.14 10.98 -21.31
CA PRO A 114 3.98 9.85 -22.21
C PRO A 114 3.47 8.65 -21.42
N GLU A 115 2.49 7.96 -22.00
CA GLU A 115 2.11 6.64 -21.52
C GLU A 115 3.32 5.69 -21.64
N PRO A 116 3.53 4.75 -20.68
CA PRO A 116 4.59 3.76 -20.81
C PRO A 116 4.53 3.04 -22.18
N PRO A 117 5.66 2.71 -22.82
CA PRO A 117 5.68 2.13 -24.15
C PRO A 117 4.77 0.91 -24.28
N VAL A 118 4.07 0.80 -25.42
CA VAL A 118 3.28 -0.40 -25.72
C VAL A 118 4.23 -1.51 -26.17
N PRO A 119 4.21 -2.69 -25.54
CA PRO A 119 5.09 -3.80 -25.94
C PRO A 119 4.86 -4.26 -27.37
N GLN A 120 5.93 -4.53 -28.12
CA GLN A 120 5.84 -5.00 -29.51
C GLN A 120 4.97 -6.27 -29.66
N HIS A 121 5.09 -7.22 -28.73
CA HIS A 121 4.27 -8.43 -28.74
C HIS A 121 2.78 -8.15 -28.54
N PHE A 122 2.43 -7.10 -27.77
CA PHE A 122 1.04 -6.67 -27.62
C PHE A 122 0.51 -6.12 -28.95
N SER A 123 1.28 -5.27 -29.63
CA SER A 123 0.89 -4.73 -30.94
C SER A 123 0.72 -5.83 -32.00
N ARG A 124 1.51 -6.91 -31.93
CA ARG A 124 1.46 -8.01 -32.88
C ARG A 124 0.36 -9.05 -32.60
N TYR A 125 0.15 -9.40 -31.33
CA TYR A 125 -0.68 -10.55 -30.95
C TYR A 125 -1.89 -10.20 -30.07
N GLY A 126 -2.07 -8.91 -29.74
CA GLY A 126 -3.01 -8.47 -28.73
C GLY A 126 -2.61 -8.92 -27.31
N LEU A 127 -3.48 -8.62 -26.33
CA LEU A 127 -3.22 -8.89 -24.92
C LEU A 127 -2.95 -10.37 -24.62
N ILE A 128 -3.91 -11.23 -24.98
CA ILE A 128 -3.86 -12.65 -24.64
C ILE A 128 -2.76 -13.35 -25.44
N GLY A 129 -2.58 -12.99 -26.71
CA GLY A 129 -1.49 -13.54 -27.53
C GLY A 129 -0.12 -13.19 -26.98
N ALA A 130 0.09 -11.95 -26.51
CA ALA A 130 1.35 -11.55 -25.87
C ALA A 130 1.62 -12.33 -24.57
N LEU A 131 0.60 -12.54 -23.74
CA LEU A 131 0.70 -13.36 -22.52
C LEU A 131 1.01 -14.83 -22.86
N ARG A 132 0.34 -15.40 -23.87
CA ARG A 132 0.57 -16.79 -24.32
C ARG A 132 1.96 -16.97 -24.95
N ALA A 133 2.51 -15.94 -25.61
CA ALA A 133 3.84 -15.97 -26.21
C ALA A 133 5.00 -15.75 -25.22
N SER A 134 4.70 -15.48 -23.93
CA SER A 134 5.73 -15.15 -22.93
C SER A 134 6.46 -16.41 -22.43
N THR A 135 7.74 -16.54 -22.78
CA THR A 135 8.58 -17.70 -22.42
C THR A 135 9.51 -17.45 -21.22
N SER A 136 9.56 -16.22 -20.69
CA SER A 136 10.36 -15.87 -19.51
C SER A 136 9.74 -14.71 -18.73
N MET A 137 10.29 -14.40 -17.55
CA MET A 137 9.70 -13.42 -16.64
C MET A 137 9.67 -11.99 -17.15
N GLY A 138 10.69 -11.55 -17.90
CA GLY A 138 10.74 -10.19 -18.47
C GLY A 138 9.56 -9.95 -19.43
N PRO A 139 9.46 -10.70 -20.53
CA PRO A 139 8.33 -10.64 -21.46
C PRO A 139 6.97 -10.82 -20.78
N ALA A 140 6.87 -11.72 -19.81
CA ALA A 140 5.62 -11.93 -19.06
C ALA A 140 5.20 -10.69 -18.27
N ARG A 141 6.13 -10.00 -17.59
CA ARG A 141 5.85 -8.73 -16.88
C ARG A 141 5.47 -7.61 -17.84
N THR A 142 6.20 -7.52 -18.95
CA THR A 142 5.92 -6.54 -19.99
C THR A 142 4.54 -6.76 -20.63
N ALA A 143 4.15 -8.00 -20.93
CA ALA A 143 2.81 -8.31 -21.43
C ALA A 143 1.74 -8.08 -20.34
N ALA A 144 2.03 -8.47 -19.10
CA ALA A 144 1.14 -8.25 -17.96
C ALA A 144 0.86 -6.77 -17.74
N SER A 145 1.81 -5.85 -18.00
CA SER A 145 1.58 -4.41 -17.81
C SER A 145 0.50 -3.80 -18.70
N MET A 146 0.05 -4.54 -19.72
CA MET A 146 -1.05 -4.16 -20.60
C MET A 146 -2.43 -4.55 -20.06
N VAL A 147 -2.51 -5.37 -19.01
CA VAL A 147 -3.77 -5.67 -18.32
C VAL A 147 -4.14 -4.45 -17.47
N VAL A 148 -5.17 -3.70 -17.86
CA VAL A 148 -5.57 -2.48 -17.16
C VAL A 148 -7.08 -2.50 -16.95
N GLY A 149 -7.48 -2.19 -15.72
CA GLY A 149 -8.89 -2.09 -15.33
C GLY A 149 -9.64 -3.43 -15.40
N ARG A 150 -10.93 -3.35 -15.11
CA ARG A 150 -11.83 -4.52 -15.08
C ARG A 150 -11.87 -5.29 -16.41
N PRO A 151 -12.02 -4.67 -17.58
CA PRO A 151 -12.11 -5.41 -18.85
C PRO A 151 -10.85 -6.22 -19.15
N GLY A 152 -9.66 -5.69 -18.82
CA GLY A 152 -8.40 -6.40 -18.99
C GLY A 152 -8.35 -7.66 -18.13
N TRP A 153 -8.73 -7.54 -16.85
CA TRP A 153 -8.77 -8.68 -15.94
C TRP A 153 -9.83 -9.71 -16.30
N GLU A 154 -11.01 -9.28 -16.77
CA GLU A 154 -12.06 -10.17 -17.29
C GLU A 154 -11.59 -10.98 -18.51
N ALA A 155 -10.91 -10.32 -19.46
CA ALA A 155 -10.34 -10.99 -20.63
C ALA A 155 -9.28 -12.04 -20.25
N VAL A 156 -8.42 -11.72 -19.27
CA VAL A 156 -7.42 -12.67 -18.74
C VAL A 156 -8.09 -13.86 -18.05
N ALA A 157 -9.09 -13.62 -17.21
CA ALA A 157 -9.81 -14.67 -16.51
C ALA A 157 -10.59 -15.59 -17.47
N ALA A 158 -11.18 -15.04 -18.53
CA ALA A 158 -11.83 -15.82 -19.58
C ALA A 158 -10.80 -16.67 -20.36
N ALA A 159 -9.70 -16.06 -20.80
CA ALA A 159 -8.66 -16.75 -21.56
C ALA A 159 -7.98 -17.88 -20.78
N ASP A 160 -7.71 -17.68 -19.48
CA ASP A 160 -7.09 -18.71 -18.63
C ASP A 160 -8.03 -19.89 -18.37
N ARG A 161 -9.35 -19.66 -18.31
CA ARG A 161 -10.36 -20.72 -18.20
C ARG A 161 -10.50 -21.53 -19.49
N GLU A 162 -10.45 -20.86 -20.65
CA GLU A 162 -10.48 -21.53 -21.96
C GLU A 162 -9.23 -22.39 -22.16
N ARG A 163 -8.05 -21.80 -21.90
CA ARG A 163 -6.76 -22.49 -21.95
C ARG A 163 -5.79 -21.81 -21.01
N ALA A 164 -5.32 -22.58 -20.03
CA ALA A 164 -4.34 -22.16 -19.05
C ALA A 164 -3.21 -21.32 -19.66
N LEU A 165 -3.00 -20.11 -19.11
CA LEU A 165 -1.88 -19.25 -19.49
C LEU A 165 -0.55 -19.88 -19.05
N PRO A 166 0.56 -19.58 -19.75
CA PRO A 166 1.89 -20.06 -19.36
C PRO A 166 2.26 -19.67 -17.93
N GLY A 167 3.06 -20.50 -17.25
CA GLY A 167 3.42 -20.30 -15.84
C GLY A 167 4.05 -18.94 -15.54
N TYR A 168 4.92 -18.43 -16.43
CA TYR A 168 5.50 -17.09 -16.26
C TYR A 168 4.46 -15.97 -16.38
N ALA A 169 3.50 -16.10 -17.29
CA ALA A 169 2.41 -15.13 -17.43
C ALA A 169 1.51 -15.15 -16.19
N ARG A 170 1.09 -16.33 -15.72
CA ARG A 170 0.32 -16.49 -14.48
C ARG A 170 1.05 -15.89 -13.29
N TRP A 171 2.35 -16.12 -13.16
CA TRP A 171 3.14 -15.55 -12.08
C TRP A 171 3.25 -14.02 -12.17
N ALA A 172 3.55 -13.47 -13.35
CA ALA A 172 3.62 -12.03 -13.56
C ALA A 172 2.29 -11.32 -13.25
N LEU A 173 1.15 -11.96 -13.56
CA LEU A 173 -0.18 -11.46 -13.23
C LEU A 173 -0.49 -11.61 -11.74
N ALA A 174 -0.15 -12.75 -11.12
CA ALA A 174 -0.45 -13.03 -9.71
C ALA A 174 0.22 -12.06 -8.73
N VAL A 175 1.43 -11.61 -9.03
CA VAL A 175 2.19 -10.67 -8.18
C VAL A 175 1.77 -9.22 -8.33
N ARG A 176 0.86 -8.92 -9.24
CA ARG A 176 0.29 -7.59 -9.33
C ARG A 176 -0.67 -7.36 -8.15
N PRO A 177 -0.62 -6.18 -7.50
CA PRO A 177 -1.48 -5.90 -6.37
C PRO A 177 -2.96 -5.86 -6.80
N ASP A 178 -3.26 -5.42 -8.02
CA ASP A 178 -4.61 -5.27 -8.56
C ASP A 178 -5.17 -6.56 -9.20
N CYS A 179 -4.44 -7.67 -9.14
CA CYS A 179 -4.95 -8.97 -9.59
C CYS A 179 -6.15 -9.39 -8.71
N PRO A 180 -7.33 -9.68 -9.29
CA PRO A 180 -8.49 -10.12 -8.53
C PRO A 180 -8.19 -11.36 -7.69
N ALA A 181 -8.65 -11.38 -6.44
CA ALA A 181 -8.35 -12.47 -5.49
C ALA A 181 -8.75 -13.86 -6.03
N ALA A 182 -9.93 -13.98 -6.63
CA ALA A 182 -10.41 -15.22 -7.25
C ALA A 182 -9.49 -15.70 -8.38
N LEU A 183 -9.00 -14.78 -9.22
CA LEU A 183 -8.09 -15.11 -10.31
C LEU A 183 -6.69 -15.46 -9.79
N ARG A 184 -6.22 -14.78 -8.74
CA ARG A 184 -4.94 -15.12 -8.09
C ARG A 184 -4.98 -16.54 -7.53
N ILE A 185 -6.09 -16.96 -6.92
CA ILE A 185 -6.29 -18.34 -6.43
C ILE A 185 -6.29 -19.34 -7.59
N GLN A 186 -6.91 -18.99 -8.72
CA GLN A 186 -6.90 -19.82 -9.95
C GLN A 186 -5.47 -20.04 -10.48
N PHE A 187 -4.58 -19.04 -10.37
CA PHE A 187 -3.18 -19.18 -10.76
C PHE A 187 -2.35 -20.05 -9.80
N GLY A 188 -2.72 -20.09 -8.52
CA GLY A 188 -2.06 -20.94 -7.52
C GLY A 188 -2.56 -20.68 -6.09
N SER A 189 -2.67 -21.75 -5.30
CA SER A 189 -3.15 -21.70 -3.91
C SER A 189 -2.18 -22.33 -2.90
N HIS A 190 -1.04 -22.87 -3.35
CA HIS A 190 -0.09 -23.55 -2.46
C HIS A 190 0.76 -22.57 -1.64
N ALA A 191 1.22 -22.98 -0.44
CA ALA A 191 1.93 -22.10 0.50
C ALA A 191 3.15 -21.37 -0.10
N LYS A 192 3.95 -22.05 -0.94
CA LYS A 192 5.08 -21.43 -1.66
C LYS A 192 4.66 -20.30 -2.61
N PHE A 193 3.48 -20.37 -3.22
CA PHE A 193 2.95 -19.34 -4.09
C PHE A 193 2.52 -18.12 -3.26
N THR A 194 1.73 -18.35 -2.21
CA THR A 194 1.32 -17.30 -1.26
C THR A 194 2.52 -16.59 -0.64
N HIS A 195 3.54 -17.35 -0.24
CA HIS A 195 4.78 -16.79 0.31
C HIS A 195 5.49 -15.88 -0.70
N ARG A 196 5.63 -16.31 -1.95
CA ARG A 196 6.27 -15.50 -3.00
C ARG A 196 5.44 -14.28 -3.37
N ALA A 197 4.10 -14.39 -3.37
CA ALA A 197 3.23 -13.26 -3.65
C ALA A 197 3.40 -12.18 -2.58
N ARG A 198 3.49 -12.59 -1.31
CA ARG A 198 3.83 -11.71 -0.19
C ARG A 198 5.21 -11.07 -0.36
N GLN A 199 6.23 -11.83 -0.74
CA GLN A 199 7.57 -11.29 -1.03
C GLN A 199 7.57 -10.26 -2.17
N ALA A 200 6.65 -10.41 -3.13
CA ALA A 200 6.47 -9.44 -4.22
C ALA A 200 5.67 -8.19 -3.81
N GLY A 201 5.28 -8.07 -2.53
CA GLY A 201 4.54 -6.91 -2.01
C GLY A 201 3.03 -6.98 -2.23
N VAL A 202 2.49 -8.17 -2.55
CA VAL A 202 1.04 -8.43 -2.52
C VAL A 202 0.60 -8.63 -1.07
N ILE A 203 -0.29 -7.76 -0.61
CA ILE A 203 -0.77 -7.71 0.77
C ILE A 203 -2.29 -7.81 0.75
N ASP A 204 -2.84 -8.73 1.54
CA ASP A 204 -4.28 -8.90 1.73
C ASP A 204 -4.87 -7.82 2.67
N GLY A 205 -4.67 -6.55 2.30
CA GLY A 205 -5.26 -5.38 2.94
C GLY A 205 -4.46 -4.73 4.10
N PRO A 206 -4.83 -3.50 4.48
CA PRO A 206 -4.18 -2.74 5.56
C PRO A 206 -4.23 -3.41 6.93
N ALA A 207 -5.32 -4.11 7.27
CA ALA A 207 -5.42 -4.85 8.54
C ALA A 207 -4.31 -5.90 8.70
N ARG A 208 -4.08 -6.69 7.65
CA ARG A 208 -3.02 -7.71 7.63
C ARG A 208 -1.64 -7.08 7.59
N TYR A 209 -1.48 -5.97 6.88
CA TYR A 209 -0.24 -5.21 6.90
C TYR A 209 0.13 -4.77 8.32
N ALA A 210 -0.81 -4.13 9.02
CA ALA A 210 -0.63 -3.63 10.37
C ALA A 210 -0.22 -4.72 11.38
N THR A 211 -0.77 -5.92 11.22
CA THR A 211 -0.66 -6.99 12.23
C THR A 211 0.44 -8.01 11.94
N THR A 212 0.87 -8.15 10.68
CA THR A 212 1.79 -9.25 10.30
C THR A 212 3.08 -8.79 9.63
N TRP A 213 3.16 -7.54 9.19
CA TRP A 213 4.39 -7.03 8.57
C TRP A 213 5.37 -6.48 9.60
N SER A 214 6.64 -6.59 9.26
CA SER A 214 7.77 -6.09 10.04
C SER A 214 8.79 -5.41 9.12
N PRO A 215 9.63 -4.51 9.65
CA PRO A 215 9.63 -4.01 11.04
C PRO A 215 8.49 -3.01 11.34
N ALA A 216 8.06 -2.96 12.60
CA ALA A 216 6.95 -2.14 13.10
C ALA A 216 7.10 -0.66 12.73
N ASN A 217 8.32 -0.13 12.80
CA ASN A 217 8.61 1.25 12.46
C ASN A 217 8.21 1.60 11.01
N ARG A 218 8.54 0.75 10.04
CA ARG A 218 8.18 0.95 8.64
C ARG A 218 6.68 0.86 8.42
N VAL A 219 6.04 -0.10 9.09
CA VAL A 219 4.58 -0.28 9.02
C VAL A 219 3.88 0.97 9.54
N LEU A 220 4.26 1.47 10.72
CA LEU A 220 3.63 2.63 11.34
C LEU A 220 3.92 3.94 10.58
N ILE A 221 5.11 4.11 10.00
CA ILE A 221 5.39 5.24 9.10
C ILE A 221 4.41 5.23 7.91
N VAL A 222 4.22 4.07 7.27
CA VAL A 222 3.29 3.94 6.14
C VAL A 222 1.85 4.23 6.56
N LEU A 223 1.40 3.66 7.68
CA LEU A 223 0.05 3.88 8.20
C LEU A 223 -0.18 5.35 8.63
N SER A 224 0.83 6.01 9.21
CA SER A 224 0.74 7.43 9.58
C SER A 224 0.48 8.33 8.37
N MET A 225 1.05 8.00 7.20
CA MET A 225 0.77 8.71 5.95
C MET A 225 -0.56 8.29 5.32
N GLY A 226 -1.13 7.16 5.73
CA GLY A 226 -2.38 6.61 5.22
C GLY A 226 -3.60 7.49 5.47
N LEU A 227 -3.60 8.26 6.55
CA LEU A 227 -4.62 9.28 6.82
C LEU A 227 -4.74 10.31 5.68
N THR A 228 -3.65 10.56 4.95
CA THR A 228 -3.64 11.47 3.81
C THR A 228 -3.70 10.70 2.49
N MET A 229 -2.97 9.60 2.37
CA MET A 229 -2.74 8.90 1.09
C MET A 229 -3.80 7.84 0.76
N PHE A 230 -4.39 7.19 1.75
CA PHE A 230 -5.40 6.14 1.56
C PHE A 230 -6.40 6.13 2.74
N PRO A 231 -7.08 7.26 3.03
CA PRO A 231 -7.91 7.44 4.23
C PRO A 231 -9.06 6.43 4.33
N THR A 232 -9.57 5.93 3.21
CA THR A 232 -10.63 4.93 3.22
C THR A 232 -10.09 3.57 3.67
N ARG A 233 -8.88 3.22 3.21
CA ARG A 233 -8.26 1.90 3.47
C ARG A 233 -7.57 1.86 4.84
N VAL A 234 -6.99 2.96 5.32
CA VAL A 234 -6.24 2.99 6.60
C VAL A 234 -7.10 2.59 7.80
N ARG A 235 -8.42 2.84 7.75
CA ARG A 235 -9.38 2.43 8.79
C ARG A 235 -9.33 0.94 9.11
N GLU A 236 -9.10 0.07 8.11
CA GLU A 236 -8.96 -1.37 8.36
C GLU A 236 -7.74 -1.68 9.25
N ALA A 237 -6.65 -0.92 9.11
CA ALA A 237 -5.48 -1.04 9.98
C ALA A 237 -5.77 -0.48 11.39
N GLU A 238 -6.47 0.66 11.47
CA GLU A 238 -6.89 1.24 12.75
C GLU A 238 -7.78 0.28 13.54
N ASP A 239 -8.80 -0.31 12.90
CA ASP A 239 -9.73 -1.25 13.52
C ASP A 239 -9.02 -2.52 14.00
N ALA A 240 -8.02 -3.00 13.25
CA ALA A 240 -7.22 -4.15 13.64
C ALA A 240 -6.28 -3.85 14.83
N LEU A 241 -5.72 -2.64 14.91
CA LEU A 241 -4.76 -2.26 15.95
C LEU A 241 -5.44 -1.71 17.22
N ARG A 242 -6.62 -1.10 17.12
CA ARG A 242 -7.32 -0.45 18.24
C ARG A 242 -7.53 -1.37 19.45
N PRO A 243 -7.96 -2.64 19.31
CA PRO A 243 -8.09 -3.55 20.45
C PRO A 243 -6.74 -3.83 21.13
N LEU A 244 -5.66 -3.94 20.35
CA LEU A 244 -4.32 -4.20 20.87
C LEU A 244 -3.76 -2.99 21.60
N VAL A 245 -3.94 -1.79 21.05
CA VAL A 245 -3.55 -0.53 21.70
C VAL A 245 -4.30 -0.35 23.03
N ARG A 246 -5.61 -0.59 23.05
CA ARG A 246 -6.40 -0.50 24.28
C ARG A 246 -5.96 -1.52 25.33
N LYS A 247 -5.70 -2.77 24.92
CA LYS A 247 -5.30 -3.85 25.82
C LYS A 247 -3.89 -3.65 26.39
N HIS A 248 -2.94 -3.24 25.56
CA HIS A 248 -1.52 -3.23 25.92
C HIS A 248 -0.98 -1.85 26.26
N LEU A 249 -1.61 -0.76 25.85
CA LEU A 249 -1.19 0.59 26.22
C LEU A 249 -2.27 1.23 27.10
N GLY A 250 -3.50 1.30 26.59
CA GLY A 250 -4.61 1.95 27.29
C GLY A 250 -4.25 3.38 27.69
N ASP A 251 -4.54 3.74 28.93
CA ASP A 251 -4.19 5.00 29.58
C ASP A 251 -2.80 4.97 30.28
N ARG A 252 -2.07 3.84 30.20
CA ARG A 252 -0.79 3.64 30.89
C ARG A 252 0.34 4.43 30.23
N GLU A 253 0.58 5.62 30.75
CA GLU A 253 1.59 6.56 30.24
C GLU A 253 3.00 5.95 30.13
N ASP A 254 3.39 5.07 31.06
CA ASP A 254 4.70 4.42 31.03
C ASP A 254 4.82 3.44 29.85
N ALA A 255 3.76 2.72 29.50
CA ALA A 255 3.75 1.86 28.31
C ALA A 255 3.93 2.68 27.04
N TRP A 256 3.28 3.86 26.96
CA TRP A 256 3.47 4.79 25.85
C TRP A 256 4.89 5.35 25.76
N ALA A 257 5.55 5.61 26.89
CA ALA A 257 6.95 6.02 26.92
C ALA A 257 7.87 4.92 26.36
N VAL A 258 7.61 3.65 26.70
CA VAL A 258 8.34 2.51 26.13
C VAL A 258 8.12 2.39 24.62
N VAL A 259 6.88 2.58 24.12
CA VAL A 259 6.63 2.62 22.68
C VAL A 259 7.44 3.73 22.02
N ALA A 260 7.46 4.94 22.58
CA ALA A 260 8.21 6.06 22.00
C ALA A 260 9.73 5.79 21.92
N GLN A 261 10.28 5.06 22.91
CA GLN A 261 11.68 4.65 22.91
C GLN A 261 11.98 3.54 21.88
N LEU A 262 11.08 2.57 21.72
CA LEU A 262 11.29 1.41 20.85
C LEU A 262 10.86 1.64 19.39
N ALA A 263 9.95 2.58 19.13
CA ALA A 263 9.30 2.78 17.83
C ALA A 263 10.28 3.00 16.67
N GLY A 264 11.47 3.54 16.92
CA GLY A 264 12.48 3.76 15.88
C GLY A 264 13.28 2.51 15.50
N THR A 265 13.44 1.56 16.43
CA THR A 265 14.43 0.47 16.35
C THR A 265 13.82 -0.93 16.46
N TYR A 266 12.52 -1.04 16.76
CA TYR A 266 11.87 -2.34 16.95
C TYR A 266 11.72 -3.11 15.63
N HIS A 267 12.36 -4.28 15.56
CA HIS A 267 12.40 -5.12 14.36
C HIS A 267 11.21 -6.08 14.21
N GLY A 268 10.45 -6.30 15.28
CA GLY A 268 9.25 -7.14 15.25
C GLY A 268 8.07 -6.46 14.57
N THR A 269 6.90 -7.07 14.70
CA THR A 269 5.61 -6.56 14.22
C THR A 269 5.04 -5.49 15.14
N VAL A 270 4.03 -4.74 14.69
CA VAL A 270 3.34 -3.75 15.53
C VAL A 270 2.69 -4.42 16.76
N PRO A 271 1.97 -5.56 16.64
CA PRO A 271 1.46 -6.26 17.82
C PRO A 271 2.54 -6.64 18.83
N GLU A 272 3.70 -7.12 18.38
CA GLU A 272 4.81 -7.48 19.27
C GLU A 272 5.39 -6.25 19.99
N LEU A 273 5.51 -5.10 19.29
CA LEU A 273 5.91 -3.83 19.89
C LEU A 273 4.92 -3.42 21.00
N LEU A 274 3.62 -3.46 20.71
CA LEU A 274 2.58 -3.10 21.68
C LEU A 274 2.60 -4.01 22.91
N MET A 275 2.70 -5.34 22.69
CA MET A 275 2.78 -6.33 23.77
C MET A 275 4.04 -6.13 24.62
N THR A 276 5.18 -5.88 23.99
CA THR A 276 6.47 -5.67 24.67
C THR A 276 6.42 -4.40 25.52
N ALA A 277 5.94 -3.30 24.96
CA ALA A 277 5.81 -2.04 25.71
C ALA A 277 4.86 -2.18 26.89
N GLY A 278 3.74 -2.88 26.69
CA GLY A 278 2.78 -3.14 27.75
C GLY A 278 3.23 -4.13 28.83
N ALA A 279 4.27 -4.93 28.58
CA ALA A 279 4.84 -5.87 29.55
C ALA A 279 6.02 -5.26 30.34
N ILE A 280 6.68 -4.24 29.79
CA ILE A 280 7.78 -3.51 30.45
C ILE A 280 7.25 -2.50 31.48
N ALA A 281 6.06 -1.92 31.22
CA ALA A 281 5.39 -0.94 32.07
C ALA A 281 4.34 -1.58 32.97
#